data_AF-A0A4S2SSH6-F1
#
_entry.id   AF-A0A4S2SSH6-F1
#
_cell.length_a   1.000
_cell.length_b   1.000
_cell.length_c   1.000
_cell.angle_alpha   90.00
_cell.angle_beta   90.00
_cell.angle_gamma   90.00
#
_symmetry.space_group_name_H-M   'P 1'
#
loop_
_entity.id
_entity.type
_entity.pdbx_description
1 polymer ?
#
loop_
_entity_poly.entity_id
_entity_poly.type
_entity_poly.pdbx_seq_one_letter_code
_entity_poly.pdbx_strand_id
1 'polypeptide(L)'
;WEQSRQAIETLTAEDTERWQREVTAQMIRIAEFMAAGTPVADPAVQAEIDAHYQSVCRFWTPDATAYKGLAQTYVDDPQFRRNFDKIAEGLAAYQREAMVAYAETRLS
;
A
#
# COMPACT_ATOMS: atom_id res chain seq x y z
N TRP A 1 -30.60 -2.06 26.69
CA TRP A 1 -29.70 -3.15 26.26
C TRP A 1 -30.00 -3.55 24.81
N GLU A 2 -29.91 -2.58 23.89
CA GLU A 2 -30.38 -2.78 22.49
C GLU A 2 -29.59 -1.93 21.47
N GLN A 3 -28.37 -1.51 21.83
CA GLN A 3 -27.48 -0.75 20.95
C GLN A 3 -26.08 -1.37 20.84
N SER A 4 -25.91 -2.64 21.21
CA SER A 4 -24.58 -3.25 21.35
C SER A 4 -24.40 -4.57 20.57
N ARG A 5 -25.15 -4.79 19.48
CA ARG A 5 -25.07 -6.05 18.69
C ARG A 5 -25.08 -5.89 17.16
N GLN A 6 -24.67 -4.76 16.57
CA GLN A 6 -24.63 -4.62 15.10
C GLN A 6 -23.33 -4.05 14.49
N ALA A 7 -22.26 -3.90 15.26
CA ALA A 7 -20.95 -3.45 14.72
C ALA A 7 -19.91 -4.58 14.61
N ILE A 8 -20.30 -5.83 14.84
CA ILE A 8 -19.41 -7.00 14.88
C ILE A 8 -19.89 -8.10 13.90
N GLU A 9 -20.35 -7.72 12.71
CA GLU A 9 -20.52 -8.65 11.60
C GLU A 9 -19.79 -8.10 10.39
N THR A 10 -18.54 -8.58 10.25
CA THR A 10 -17.88 -8.97 8.99
C THR A 10 -17.94 -7.98 7.82
N LEU A 11 -16.76 -7.49 7.40
CA LEU A 11 -16.51 -7.08 6.01
C LEU A 11 -17.27 -8.05 5.10
N THR A 12 -18.25 -7.54 4.36
CA THR A 12 -19.01 -8.39 3.46
C THR A 12 -18.08 -8.90 2.35
N ALA A 13 -18.48 -9.97 1.65
CA ALA A 13 -17.74 -10.41 0.48
C ALA A 13 -17.56 -9.26 -0.54
N GLU A 14 -18.58 -8.40 -0.67
CA GLU A 14 -18.54 -7.22 -1.52
C GLU A 14 -17.52 -6.17 -1.04
N ASP A 15 -17.45 -5.90 0.26
CA ASP A 15 -16.47 -4.95 0.83
C ASP A 15 -15.04 -5.46 0.62
N THR A 16 -14.84 -6.77 0.79
CA THR A 16 -13.55 -7.42 0.57
C THR A 16 -13.11 -7.31 -0.89
N GLU A 17 -14.01 -7.62 -1.83
CA GLU A 17 -13.72 -7.48 -3.26
C GLU A 17 -13.45 -6.03 -3.67
N ARG A 18 -14.23 -5.08 -3.13
CA ARG A 18 -14.05 -3.65 -3.40
C ARG A 18 -12.67 -3.20 -2.96
N TRP A 19 -12.27 -3.58 -1.75
CA TRP A 19 -10.94 -3.27 -1.22
C TRP A 19 -9.83 -3.90 -2.07
N GLN A 20 -9.97 -5.16 -2.48
CA GLN A 20 -8.99 -5.82 -3.37
C GLN A 20 -8.85 -5.12 -4.71
N ARG A 21 -9.97 -4.67 -5.31
CA ARG A 21 -9.95 -3.88 -6.55
C ARG A 21 -9.22 -2.56 -6.37
N GLU A 22 -9.46 -1.85 -5.27
CA GLU A 22 -8.79 -0.58 -4.96
C GLU A 22 -7.28 -0.75 -4.79
N VAL A 23 -6.85 -1.77 -4.04
CA VAL A 23 -5.43 -2.10 -3.85
C VAL A 23 -4.77 -2.47 -5.19
N THR A 24 -5.44 -3.31 -5.99
CA THR A 24 -4.92 -3.70 -7.30
C THR A 24 -4.81 -2.49 -8.23
N ALA A 25 -5.81 -1.61 -8.26
CA ALA A 25 -5.79 -0.40 -9.08
C ALA A 25 -4.67 0.56 -8.66
N GLN A 26 -4.38 0.67 -7.36
CA GLN A 26 -3.24 1.45 -6.87
C GLN A 26 -1.91 0.84 -7.34
N MET A 27 -1.74 -0.48 -7.22
CA MET A 27 -0.52 -1.15 -7.69
C MET A 27 -0.30 -0.95 -9.20
N ILE A 28 -1.37 -0.96 -10.00
CA ILE A 28 -1.31 -0.70 -11.44
C ILE A 28 -0.83 0.74 -11.71
N ARG A 29 -1.40 1.76 -11.05
CA ARG A 29 -0.96 3.16 -11.22
C ARG A 29 0.51 3.35 -10.84
N ILE A 30 0.96 2.69 -9.78
CA ILE A 30 2.38 2.72 -9.38
C ILE A 30 3.26 2.01 -10.43
N ALA A 31 2.78 0.92 -11.02
CA ALA A 31 3.48 0.25 -12.12
C ALA A 31 3.58 1.13 -13.37
N GLU A 32 2.56 1.94 -13.68
CA GLU A 32 2.60 2.90 -14.79
C GLU A 32 3.70 3.96 -14.56
N PHE A 33 3.83 4.48 -13.34
CA PHE A 33 4.93 5.39 -12.98
C PHE A 33 6.29 4.73 -13.09
N MET A 34 6.42 3.48 -12.63
CA MET A 34 7.66 2.71 -12.77
C MET A 34 8.02 2.52 -14.25
N ALA A 35 7.05 2.13 -15.09
CA ALA A 35 7.26 1.92 -16.52
C ALA A 35 7.62 3.22 -17.26
N ALA A 36 7.10 4.36 -16.81
CA ALA A 36 7.47 5.68 -17.31
C ALA A 36 8.85 6.18 -16.81
N GLY A 37 9.50 5.45 -15.90
CA GLY A 37 10.77 5.87 -15.29
C GLY A 37 10.63 7.05 -14.33
N THR A 38 9.41 7.30 -13.82
CA THR A 38 9.14 8.39 -12.88
C THR A 38 9.91 8.14 -11.58
N PRO A 39 10.64 9.14 -11.04
CA PRO A 39 11.33 8.98 -9.76
C PRO A 39 10.37 8.66 -8.61
N VAL A 40 10.78 7.80 -7.69
CA VAL A 40 9.94 7.40 -6.54
C VAL A 40 9.54 8.56 -5.62
N ALA A 41 10.36 9.63 -5.59
CA ALA A 41 10.11 10.85 -4.82
C ALA A 41 9.25 11.88 -5.57
N ASP A 42 8.84 11.59 -6.81
CA ASP A 42 7.98 12.48 -7.58
C ASP A 42 6.65 12.73 -6.83
N PRO A 43 6.12 13.97 -6.82
CA PRO A 43 4.87 14.30 -6.14
C PRO A 43 3.68 13.40 -6.52
N ALA A 44 3.59 12.96 -7.77
CA ALA A 44 2.51 12.09 -8.23
C ALA A 44 2.63 10.68 -7.63
N VAL A 45 3.84 10.12 -7.58
CA VAL A 45 4.11 8.83 -6.93
C VAL A 45 3.84 8.96 -5.42
N GLN A 46 4.32 10.03 -4.80
CA GLN A 46 4.15 10.28 -3.38
C GLN A 46 2.69 10.53 -2.97
N ALA A 47 1.80 10.92 -3.89
CA ALA A 47 0.36 11.00 -3.64
C ALA A 47 -0.28 9.60 -3.59
N GLU A 48 0.13 8.67 -4.44
CA GLU A 48 -0.34 7.28 -4.37
C GLU A 48 0.17 6.59 -3.10
N ILE A 49 1.42 6.86 -2.69
CA ILE A 49 1.96 6.33 -1.43
C ILE A 49 1.26 6.94 -0.21
N ASP A 50 0.83 8.21 -0.28
CA ASP A 50 0.00 8.81 0.76
C ASP A 50 -1.33 8.07 0.90
N ALA A 51 -2.03 7.83 -0.21
CA ALA A 51 -3.27 7.07 -0.20
C ALA A 51 -3.07 5.64 0.36
N HIS A 52 -1.95 4.98 0.04
CA HIS A 52 -1.58 3.71 0.64
C HIS A 52 -1.38 3.84 2.16
N TYR A 53 -0.60 4.82 2.62
CA TYR A 53 -0.38 5.07 4.05
C TYR A 53 -1.69 5.34 4.80
N GLN A 54 -2.59 6.17 4.25
CA GLN A 54 -3.91 6.42 4.84
C GLN A 54 -4.77 5.16 4.93
N SER A 55 -4.68 4.26 3.93
CA SER A 55 -5.36 2.96 3.97
C SER A 55 -4.82 2.08 5.09
N VAL A 56 -3.49 2.02 5.25
CA VAL A 56 -2.84 1.29 6.36
C VAL A 56 -3.27 1.86 7.71
N CYS A 57 -3.31 3.20 7.84
CA CYS A 57 -3.76 3.93 9.03
C CYS A 57 -5.18 3.59 9.50
N ARG A 58 -6.04 3.05 8.63
CA ARG A 58 -7.38 2.56 9.03
C ARG A 58 -7.32 1.33 9.93
N PHE A 59 -6.25 0.53 9.83
CA PHE A 59 -6.06 -0.67 10.64
C PHE A 59 -5.13 -0.42 11.83
N TRP A 60 -4.02 0.28 11.57
CA TRP A 60 -3.04 0.68 12.58
C TRP A 60 -2.23 1.87 12.07
N THR A 61 -1.75 2.75 12.94
CA THR A 61 -0.95 3.92 12.52
C THR A 61 0.54 3.62 12.73
N PRO A 62 1.29 3.23 11.69
CA PRO A 62 2.71 2.98 11.81
C PRO A 62 3.50 4.30 11.90
N ASP A 63 4.53 4.31 12.74
CA ASP A 63 5.57 5.35 12.66
C ASP A 63 6.49 5.14 11.43
N ALA A 64 7.44 6.06 11.20
CA ALA A 64 8.36 5.97 10.08
C ALA A 64 9.14 4.64 10.05
N THR A 65 9.53 4.10 11.20
CA THR A 65 10.29 2.85 11.28
C THR A 65 9.41 1.66 10.92
N ALA A 66 8.21 1.61 11.49
CA ALA A 66 7.23 0.56 11.22
C ALA A 66 6.79 0.58 9.75
N TYR A 67 6.59 1.75 9.15
CA TYR A 67 6.19 1.86 7.74
C TYR A 67 7.30 1.40 6.79
N LYS A 68 8.57 1.70 7.09
CA LYS A 68 9.72 1.14 6.34
C LYS A 68 9.84 -0.37 6.51
N GLY A 69 9.56 -0.91 7.70
CA GLY A 69 9.52 -2.36 7.93
C GLY A 69 8.43 -3.06 7.13
N LEU A 70 7.25 -2.45 7.03
CA LEU A 70 6.16 -2.93 6.16
C LEU A 70 6.61 -2.93 4.68
N ALA A 71 7.24 -1.84 4.22
CA ALA A 71 7.75 -1.74 2.86
C ALA A 71 8.76 -2.85 2.55
N GLN A 72 9.63 -3.19 3.51
CA GLN A 72 10.63 -4.25 3.35
C GLN A 72 9.97 -5.64 3.21
N THR A 73 8.88 -5.88 3.95
CA THR A 73 8.11 -7.13 3.86
C THR A 73 7.59 -7.40 2.44
N TYR A 74 7.26 -6.36 1.66
CA TYR A 74 6.76 -6.52 0.29
C TYR A 74 7.80 -7.13 -0.67
N VAL A 75 9.09 -6.98 -0.35
CA VAL A 75 10.20 -7.53 -1.15
C VAL A 75 10.71 -8.85 -0.56
N ASP A 76 10.79 -8.93 0.77
CA ASP A 76 11.38 -10.07 1.47
C ASP A 76 10.45 -11.28 1.52
N ASP A 77 9.14 -11.05 1.62
CA ASP A 77 8.15 -12.14 1.59
C ASP A 77 7.86 -12.55 0.13
N PRO A 78 8.21 -13.79 -0.26
CA PRO A 78 7.98 -14.27 -1.63
C PRO A 78 6.51 -14.25 -2.05
N GLN A 79 5.56 -14.35 -1.12
CA GLN A 79 4.13 -14.31 -1.42
C GLN A 79 3.69 -12.90 -1.84
N PHE A 80 4.12 -11.89 -1.10
CA PHE A 80 3.85 -10.49 -1.47
C PHE A 80 4.55 -10.14 -2.76
N ARG A 81 5.85 -10.45 -2.87
CA ARG A 81 6.64 -10.18 -4.06
C ARG A 81 6.00 -10.78 -5.32
N ARG A 82 5.54 -12.03 -5.27
CA ARG A 82 4.82 -12.67 -6.39
C ARG A 82 3.55 -11.93 -6.81
N ASN A 83 2.85 -11.26 -5.91
CA ASN A 83 1.66 -10.49 -6.27
C ASN A 83 2.01 -9.21 -7.01
N PHE A 84 3.11 -8.53 -6.63
CA PHE A 84 3.62 -7.38 -7.37
C PHE A 84 4.19 -7.79 -8.72
N ASP A 85 4.96 -8.88 -8.79
CA ASP A 85 5.56 -9.38 -10.03
C ASP A 85 4.52 -9.80 -11.09
N LYS A 86 3.30 -10.19 -10.66
CA LYS A 86 2.17 -10.44 -11.58
C LYS A 86 1.68 -9.18 -12.31
N ILE A 87 1.90 -8.00 -11.72
CA ILE A 87 1.50 -6.71 -12.29
C ILE A 87 2.64 -6.18 -13.15
N ALA A 88 3.84 -6.08 -12.57
CA ALA A 88 5.05 -5.73 -13.29
C ALA A 88 6.29 -6.24 -12.56
N GLU A 89 7.24 -6.77 -13.31
CA GLU A 89 8.54 -7.19 -12.76
C GLU A 89 9.25 -6.00 -12.12
N GLY A 90 9.74 -6.17 -10.88
CA GLY A 90 10.44 -5.10 -10.15
C GLY A 90 9.52 -4.13 -9.39
N LEU A 91 8.19 -4.25 -9.53
CA LEU A 91 7.24 -3.36 -8.87
C LEU A 91 7.35 -3.37 -7.34
N ALA A 92 7.62 -4.53 -6.74
CA ALA A 92 7.80 -4.64 -5.29
C ALA A 92 8.94 -3.76 -4.78
N ALA A 93 10.06 -3.70 -5.53
CA ALA A 93 11.22 -2.88 -5.17
C ALA A 93 10.91 -1.39 -5.31
N TYR A 94 10.27 -1.00 -6.42
CA TYR A 94 9.85 0.38 -6.66
C TYR A 94 8.87 0.89 -5.60
N GLN A 95 7.85 0.07 -5.26
CA GLN A 95 6.90 0.34 -4.18
C GLN A 95 7.63 0.54 -2.85
N ARG A 96 8.57 -0.35 -2.52
CA ARG A 96 9.34 -0.29 -1.28
C ARG A 96 10.17 0.98 -1.19
N GLU A 97 10.84 1.39 -2.26
CA GLU A 97 11.60 2.64 -2.31
C GLU A 97 10.70 3.88 -2.17
N ALA A 98 9.54 3.89 -2.84
CA ALA A 98 8.58 4.98 -2.73
C ALA A 98 8.01 5.13 -1.31
N MET A 99 7.73 4.02 -0.62
CA MET A 99 7.32 4.00 0.79
C MET A 99 8.43 4.51 1.73
N VAL A 100 9.68 4.14 1.48
CA VAL A 100 10.82 4.65 2.27
C VAL A 100 10.98 6.16 2.10
N ALA A 101 10.91 6.66 0.86
CA ALA A 101 10.97 8.10 0.58
C ALA A 101 9.81 8.87 1.26
N TYR A 102 8.61 8.29 1.26
CA TYR A 102 7.47 8.87 1.98
C TYR A 102 7.73 8.95 3.49
N ALA A 103 8.22 7.85 4.09
CA ALA A 103 8.50 7.80 5.52
C ALA A 103 9.54 8.85 5.93
N GLU A 104 10.57 9.07 5.10
CA GLU A 104 11.66 10.03 5.37
C GLU A 104 11.25 11.48 5.23
N THR A 105 10.18 11.76 4.48
CA THR A 105 9.75 13.13 4.17
C THR A 105 8.51 13.54 4.94
N ARG A 106 7.61 12.60 5.26
CA ARG A 106 6.30 12.89 5.85
C ARG A 106 6.07 12.31 7.24
N LEU A 107 6.86 11.32 7.66
CA LEU A 107 6.71 10.63 8.95
C LEU A 107 7.91 10.84 9.90
N SER A 108 8.91 11.62 9.47
CA SER A 108 10.14 11.93 10.22
C SER A 108 9.95 13.02 11.27
#